data_AF-A0A6B3CHJ3-F1
#
_entry.id   AF-A0A6B3CHJ3-F1
#
_cell.length_a   1.000
_cell.length_b   1.000
_cell.length_c   1.000
_cell.angle_alpha   90.00
_cell.angle_beta   90.00
_cell.angle_gamma   90.00
#
_symmetry.space_group_name_H-M   'P 1'
#
loop_
_entity.id
_entity.type
_entity.pdbx_description
1 polymer ?
#
loop_
_entity_poly.entity_id
_entity_poly.type
_entity_poly.pdbx_seq_one_letter_code
_entity_poly.pdbx_strand_id
1 'polypeptide(L)'
;MTYPKVSEALIDEAGNVLVAPADLQGDDDTVKDFFGSTITPEELASDQPDLTRKTVYLCGDLSAISDGQLRSAARVFAIRELSHGDGGGAGRPWTAIGLGRVPLRVHGVGVYYRRFFDLDADHFGRISSEHVFQSLTESTKPGTSHRSGIYLTPVTQDGDERHFRLLRCSTNLSGPTETFRPTDTSMVEELNREADTVFRDHAPLNHVLAQIYRNTRATAERKQAKAKISAHADKTKDMPANGIMAFCTLYDGLDRLRPMPGDAFDYGVKGTSGLTRLHFRLKETAEERGTKDALPQHFSITLHPGSVFFMPLSTNRLYTHEIRPSGLDAELLPTRLGYVARCSSTEAVHKDGHTFLKVSGDLVKLEPPTQEGMEDLRKLYAEENRTSSFIDYGDDFRFSMNSGDYVAPGI
;
A
#
# COMPACT_ATOMS: atom_id res chain seq x y z
N MET A 1 -4.42 2.72 35.92
CA MET A 1 -4.37 3.57 34.72
C MET A 1 -5.07 2.82 33.61
N THR A 2 -6.26 3.29 33.22
CA THR A 2 -6.97 2.83 32.03
C THR A 2 -6.26 3.47 30.84
N TYR A 3 -5.53 2.67 30.05
CA TYR A 3 -4.97 3.15 28.80
C TYR A 3 -6.10 3.73 27.94
N PRO A 4 -5.89 4.89 27.28
CA PRO A 4 -6.87 5.39 26.31
C PRO A 4 -7.14 4.27 25.31
N LYS A 5 -8.42 4.05 25.00
CA LYS A 5 -8.83 3.03 24.04
C LYS A 5 -8.24 3.42 22.68
N VAL A 6 -7.11 2.81 22.35
CA VAL A 6 -6.42 3.00 21.08
C VAL A 6 -7.37 2.51 19.99
N SER A 7 -7.90 3.43 19.19
CA SER A 7 -8.79 3.08 18.08
C SER A 7 -7.91 2.70 16.89
N GLU A 8 -7.87 1.42 16.53
CA GLU A 8 -7.29 0.97 15.26
C GLU A 8 -8.23 1.35 14.10
N ALA A 9 -7.69 1.51 12.89
CA ALA A 9 -8.53 1.63 11.69
C ALA A 9 -9.27 0.31 11.44
N LEU A 10 -10.53 0.40 11.04
CA LEU A 10 -11.37 -0.76 10.78
C LEU A 10 -11.68 -0.87 9.30
N ILE A 11 -11.52 -2.06 8.74
CA ILE A 11 -12.00 -2.37 7.39
C ILE A 11 -13.53 -2.33 7.41
N ASP A 12 -14.12 -1.57 6.50
CA ASP A 12 -15.57 -1.37 6.42
C ASP A 12 -16.10 -1.54 4.99
N GLU A 13 -16.98 -2.51 4.83
CA GLU A 13 -17.60 -2.87 3.54
C GLU A 13 -18.81 -2.01 3.20
N ALA A 14 -19.34 -1.24 4.16
CA ALA A 14 -20.56 -0.46 3.97
C ALA A 14 -20.42 0.64 2.89
N GLY A 15 -19.20 1.01 2.50
CA GLY A 15 -18.93 2.05 1.51
C GLY A 15 -19.14 1.63 0.05
N ASN A 16 -19.29 0.34 -0.25
CA ASN A 16 -19.24 -0.19 -1.61
C ASN A 16 -20.46 -1.06 -1.94
N VAL A 17 -21.03 -0.85 -3.13
CA VAL A 17 -22.16 -1.64 -3.66
C VAL A 17 -21.84 -2.09 -5.08
N LEU A 18 -22.01 -3.37 -5.36
CA LEU A 18 -21.98 -3.93 -6.71
C LEU A 18 -23.41 -4.19 -7.17
N VAL A 19 -23.80 -3.63 -8.31
CA VAL A 19 -25.06 -3.94 -9.00
C VAL A 19 -24.75 -4.91 -10.13
N ALA A 20 -25.13 -6.17 -9.93
CA ALA A 20 -24.81 -7.28 -10.83
C ALA A 20 -26.04 -8.17 -11.08
N PRO A 21 -26.28 -8.64 -12.31
CA PRO A 21 -27.30 -9.66 -12.55
C PRO A 21 -26.95 -10.97 -11.82
N ALA A 22 -27.99 -11.73 -11.46
CA ALA A 22 -27.87 -12.87 -10.54
C ALA A 22 -26.93 -13.98 -11.03
N ASP A 23 -26.74 -14.12 -12.34
CA ASP A 23 -25.80 -15.06 -12.96
C ASP A 23 -24.33 -14.68 -12.69
N LEU A 24 -24.01 -13.39 -12.59
CA LEU A 24 -22.69 -12.88 -12.18
C LEU A 24 -22.47 -12.87 -10.67
N GLN A 25 -23.54 -13.03 -9.86
CA GLN A 25 -23.42 -13.13 -8.40
C GLN A 25 -23.02 -14.53 -7.92
N GLY A 26 -22.99 -15.53 -8.82
CA GLY A 26 -22.62 -16.92 -8.53
C GLY A 26 -21.11 -17.19 -8.48
N ASP A 27 -20.68 -18.39 -8.87
CA ASP A 27 -19.27 -18.85 -8.87
C ASP A 27 -18.35 -18.12 -9.89
N ASP A 28 -18.71 -16.92 -10.33
CA ASP A 28 -17.82 -16.11 -11.17
C ASP A 28 -16.69 -15.52 -10.31
N ASP A 29 -15.50 -16.11 -10.45
CA ASP A 29 -14.28 -15.70 -9.75
C ASP A 29 -13.88 -14.22 -10.00
N THR A 30 -14.50 -13.52 -10.97
CA THR A 30 -14.18 -12.12 -11.27
C THR A 30 -14.66 -11.15 -10.19
N VAL A 31 -15.81 -11.42 -9.54
CA VAL A 31 -16.46 -10.54 -8.54
C VAL A 31 -16.87 -11.26 -7.26
N LYS A 32 -16.66 -12.57 -7.15
CA LYS A 32 -16.96 -13.38 -5.94
C LYS A 32 -16.42 -12.79 -4.65
N ASP A 33 -15.20 -12.25 -4.69
CA ASP A 33 -14.53 -11.64 -3.54
C ASP A 33 -14.76 -10.11 -3.47
N PHE A 34 -15.79 -9.57 -4.12
CA PHE A 34 -16.09 -8.14 -4.07
C PHE A 34 -16.16 -7.62 -2.63
N PHE A 35 -15.49 -6.50 -2.40
CA PHE A 35 -15.50 -5.82 -1.11
C PHE A 35 -16.69 -4.87 -1.03
N GLY A 36 -17.81 -5.35 -0.50
CA GLY A 36 -19.04 -4.59 -0.35
C GLY A 36 -20.28 -5.48 -0.41
N SER A 37 -21.46 -4.85 -0.51
CA SER A 37 -22.72 -5.57 -0.76
C SER A 37 -22.98 -5.73 -2.25
N THR A 38 -23.48 -6.88 -2.67
CA THR A 38 -23.93 -7.11 -4.05
C THR A 38 -25.46 -7.14 -4.09
N ILE A 39 -26.06 -6.44 -5.05
CA ILE A 39 -27.50 -6.40 -5.31
C ILE A 39 -27.80 -6.58 -6.80
N THR A 40 -29.02 -7.00 -7.14
CA THR A 40 -29.45 -7.09 -8.55
C THR A 40 -29.99 -5.75 -9.07
N PRO A 41 -30.04 -5.56 -10.40
CA PRO A 41 -30.76 -4.41 -10.99
C PRO A 41 -32.24 -4.34 -10.57
N GLU A 42 -32.89 -5.49 -10.35
CA GLU A 42 -34.28 -5.57 -9.87
C GLU A 42 -34.40 -5.08 -8.42
N GLU A 43 -33.50 -5.49 -7.54
CA GLU A 43 -33.43 -5.03 -6.14
C GLU A 43 -33.15 -3.52 -6.06
N LEU A 44 -32.26 -3.01 -6.92
CA LEU A 44 -32.02 -1.58 -7.06
C LEU A 44 -33.30 -0.81 -7.47
N ALA A 45 -34.18 -1.43 -8.27
CA ALA A 45 -35.44 -0.83 -8.71
C ALA A 45 -36.57 -0.93 -7.67
N SER A 46 -36.66 -2.04 -6.93
CA SER A 46 -37.75 -2.30 -5.99
C SER A 46 -37.51 -1.73 -4.59
N ASP A 47 -36.27 -1.84 -4.08
CA ASP A 47 -35.98 -1.66 -2.65
C ASP A 47 -35.35 -0.30 -2.33
N GLN A 48 -34.98 0.47 -3.36
CA GLN A 48 -34.33 1.79 -3.27
C GLN A 48 -33.28 1.86 -2.13
N PRO A 49 -32.20 1.06 -2.22
CA PRO A 49 -31.18 1.03 -1.18
C PRO A 49 -30.62 2.43 -0.94
N ASP A 50 -30.26 2.73 0.31
CA ASP A 50 -29.58 3.99 0.62
C ASP A 50 -28.17 3.99 0.03
N LEU A 51 -27.98 4.70 -1.08
CA LEU A 51 -26.69 4.85 -1.75
C LEU A 51 -25.90 6.07 -1.25
N THR A 52 -26.41 6.80 -0.26
CA THR A 52 -25.76 8.02 0.26
C THR A 52 -24.35 7.71 0.73
N ARG A 53 -23.37 8.46 0.20
CA ARG A 53 -21.92 8.29 0.46
C ARG A 53 -21.31 6.98 -0.05
N LYS A 54 -22.05 6.15 -0.79
CA LYS A 54 -21.53 4.88 -1.31
C LYS A 54 -20.88 5.05 -2.69
N THR A 55 -19.96 4.15 -2.97
CA THR A 55 -19.42 3.90 -4.31
C THR A 55 -20.18 2.74 -4.94
N VAL A 56 -20.77 2.99 -6.10
CA VAL A 56 -21.56 1.99 -6.82
C VAL A 56 -20.79 1.50 -8.03
N TYR A 57 -20.66 0.19 -8.15
CA TYR A 57 -20.05 -0.51 -9.28
C TYR A 57 -21.17 -1.18 -10.08
N LEU A 58 -21.18 -1.01 -11.40
CA LEU A 58 -22.22 -1.53 -12.30
C LEU A 58 -21.63 -2.56 -13.25
N CYS A 59 -22.33 -3.69 -13.41
CA CYS A 59 -22.08 -4.68 -14.47
C CYS A 59 -23.39 -5.19 -15.09
N GLY A 60 -23.29 -5.93 -16.19
CA GLY A 60 -24.44 -6.41 -16.97
C GLY A 60 -24.99 -5.38 -17.94
N ASP A 61 -26.28 -5.51 -18.27
CA ASP A 61 -26.99 -4.59 -19.15
C ASP A 61 -27.30 -3.28 -18.43
N LEU A 62 -26.57 -2.23 -18.81
CA LEU A 62 -26.70 -0.91 -18.20
C LEU A 62 -27.97 -0.17 -18.65
N SER A 63 -28.65 -0.63 -19.70
CA SER A 63 -29.87 0.01 -20.20
C SER A 63 -31.02 -0.07 -19.20
N ALA A 64 -31.02 -1.10 -18.33
CA ALA A 64 -32.00 -1.32 -17.28
C ALA A 64 -31.84 -0.38 -16.05
N ILE A 65 -30.72 0.34 -15.96
CA ILE A 65 -30.40 1.20 -14.81
C ILE A 65 -30.55 2.67 -15.23
N SER A 66 -31.26 3.45 -14.43
CA SER A 66 -31.50 4.88 -14.64
C SER A 66 -30.67 5.76 -13.71
N ASP A 67 -30.30 6.96 -14.17
CA ASP A 67 -29.58 7.96 -13.36
C ASP A 67 -30.34 8.36 -12.09
N GLY A 68 -31.68 8.28 -12.12
CA GLY A 68 -32.53 8.57 -10.98
C GLY A 68 -32.26 7.64 -9.79
N GLN A 69 -32.05 6.35 -10.06
CA GLN A 69 -31.78 5.33 -9.03
C GLN A 69 -30.42 5.54 -8.35
N LEU A 70 -29.45 6.14 -9.06
CA LEU A 70 -28.07 6.28 -8.59
C LEU A 70 -27.75 7.68 -8.05
N ARG A 71 -28.72 8.60 -8.05
CA ARG A 71 -28.49 10.04 -7.78
C ARG A 71 -27.85 10.32 -6.42
N SER A 72 -28.13 9.52 -5.40
CA SER A 72 -27.58 9.70 -4.04
C SER A 72 -26.19 9.09 -3.86
N ALA A 73 -25.73 8.27 -4.82
CA ALA A 73 -24.39 7.69 -4.79
C ALA A 73 -23.31 8.78 -4.84
N ALA A 74 -22.23 8.62 -4.07
CA ALA A 74 -21.10 9.54 -4.12
C ALA A 74 -20.28 9.34 -5.40
N ARG A 75 -20.16 8.08 -5.86
CA ARG A 75 -19.42 7.69 -7.06
C ARG A 75 -20.17 6.57 -7.77
N VAL A 76 -20.19 6.61 -9.09
CA VAL A 76 -20.76 5.54 -9.92
C VAL A 76 -19.74 5.12 -10.97
N PHE A 77 -19.44 3.83 -11.00
CA PHE A 77 -18.48 3.21 -11.89
C PHE A 77 -19.14 2.15 -12.75
N ALA A 78 -18.91 2.19 -14.07
CA ALA A 78 -19.29 1.12 -14.99
C ALA A 78 -18.07 0.25 -15.30
N ILE A 79 -18.17 -1.07 -15.07
CA ILE A 79 -17.05 -2.00 -15.28
C ILE A 79 -17.04 -2.42 -16.75
N ARG A 80 -16.08 -1.88 -17.52
CA ARG A 80 -16.02 -2.02 -18.99
C ARG A 80 -16.11 -3.46 -19.47
N GLU A 81 -15.43 -4.38 -18.80
CA GLU A 81 -15.33 -5.78 -19.18
C GLU A 81 -16.58 -6.60 -18.86
N LEU A 82 -17.42 -6.12 -17.95
CA LEU A 82 -18.62 -6.82 -17.48
C LEU A 82 -19.93 -6.11 -17.89
N SER A 83 -19.85 -4.90 -18.45
CA SER A 83 -21.00 -4.09 -18.84
C SER A 83 -21.27 -4.13 -20.33
N HIS A 84 -22.56 -4.09 -20.71
CA HIS A 84 -23.01 -3.96 -22.10
C HIS A 84 -24.30 -3.11 -22.19
N GLY A 85 -24.75 -2.86 -23.42
CA GLY A 85 -25.85 -1.96 -23.73
C GLY A 85 -25.40 -0.53 -24.06
N ASP A 86 -26.22 0.22 -24.81
CA ASP A 86 -25.91 1.58 -25.30
C ASP A 86 -25.71 2.64 -24.20
N GLY A 87 -25.74 2.25 -22.91
CA GLY A 87 -25.48 3.10 -21.75
C GLY A 87 -24.01 3.42 -21.49
N GLY A 88 -23.07 2.77 -22.19
CA GLY A 88 -21.62 3.07 -22.12
C GLY A 88 -21.14 4.14 -23.10
N GLY A 89 -22.01 4.63 -23.99
CA GLY A 89 -21.71 5.68 -24.97
C GLY A 89 -21.81 7.09 -24.37
N ALA A 90 -21.04 8.02 -24.92
CA ALA A 90 -20.96 9.44 -24.51
C ALA A 90 -22.35 10.05 -24.21
N GLY A 91 -22.70 10.16 -22.91
CA GLY A 91 -24.00 10.71 -22.51
C GLY A 91 -24.43 10.44 -21.06
N ARG A 92 -23.99 9.34 -20.44
CA ARG A 92 -24.25 9.07 -19.01
C ARG A 92 -23.12 9.60 -18.11
N PRO A 93 -23.42 10.06 -16.89
CA PRO A 93 -22.43 10.65 -15.98
C PRO A 93 -21.52 9.63 -15.27
N TRP A 94 -21.54 8.35 -15.66
CA TRP A 94 -20.84 7.28 -14.95
C TRP A 94 -19.42 7.09 -15.48
N THR A 95 -18.47 6.94 -14.56
CA THR A 95 -17.06 6.78 -14.93
C THR A 95 -16.80 5.33 -15.34
N ALA A 96 -16.35 5.11 -16.57
CA ALA A 96 -15.97 3.78 -17.05
C ALA A 96 -14.62 3.35 -16.48
N ILE A 97 -14.56 2.22 -15.78
CA ILE A 97 -13.36 1.66 -15.17
C ILE A 97 -13.07 0.25 -15.69
N GLY A 98 -11.82 -0.19 -15.60
CA GLY A 98 -11.46 -1.58 -15.85
C GLY A 98 -11.72 -2.47 -14.61
N LEU A 99 -11.87 -3.77 -14.83
CA LEU A 99 -12.09 -4.79 -13.80
C LEU A 99 -11.03 -4.76 -12.68
N GLY A 100 -9.82 -4.28 -12.97
CA GLY A 100 -8.76 -4.16 -11.97
C GLY A 100 -8.97 -3.07 -10.92
N ARG A 101 -9.92 -2.14 -11.16
CA ARG A 101 -10.37 -1.10 -10.22
C ARG A 101 -11.48 -1.58 -9.28
N VAL A 102 -11.94 -2.82 -9.42
CA VAL A 102 -12.94 -3.41 -8.51
C VAL A 102 -12.24 -3.86 -7.22
N PRO A 103 -12.70 -3.44 -6.03
CA PRO A 103 -12.08 -3.80 -4.76
C PRO A 103 -12.41 -5.24 -4.39
N LEU A 104 -11.38 -5.99 -4.01
CA LEU A 104 -11.50 -7.40 -3.60
C LEU A 104 -11.10 -7.58 -2.14
N ARG A 105 -11.91 -8.30 -1.37
CA ARG A 105 -11.61 -8.71 0.00
C ARG A 105 -10.44 -9.69 -0.02
N VAL A 106 -9.45 -9.46 0.84
CA VAL A 106 -8.38 -10.44 1.10
C VAL A 106 -8.52 -10.92 2.53
N HIS A 107 -9.21 -12.04 2.71
CA HIS A 107 -9.35 -12.77 3.98
C HIS A 107 -9.76 -11.91 5.20
N GLY A 108 -10.46 -10.79 4.99
CA GLY A 108 -10.82 -9.85 6.05
C GLY A 108 -9.63 -9.08 6.65
N VAL A 109 -8.44 -9.14 6.04
CA VAL A 109 -7.22 -8.47 6.51
C VAL A 109 -6.74 -7.34 5.62
N GLY A 110 -7.40 -7.14 4.47
CA GLY A 110 -7.14 -6.02 3.57
C GLY A 110 -8.01 -6.04 2.33
N VAL A 111 -7.79 -5.06 1.47
CA VAL A 111 -8.51 -4.88 0.20
C VAL A 111 -7.51 -4.74 -0.94
N TYR A 112 -7.73 -5.50 -2.00
CA TYR A 112 -6.83 -5.58 -3.15
C TYR A 112 -7.50 -5.07 -4.43
N TYR A 113 -6.77 -4.23 -5.15
CA TYR A 113 -7.10 -3.77 -6.49
C TYR A 113 -6.05 -4.34 -7.44
N ARG A 114 -6.47 -5.21 -8.37
CA ARG A 114 -5.55 -5.88 -9.32
C ARG A 114 -4.88 -4.90 -10.28
N ARG A 115 -5.52 -3.76 -10.58
CA ARG A 115 -4.97 -2.66 -11.38
C ARG A 115 -5.66 -1.36 -10.98
N PHE A 116 -5.17 -0.75 -9.89
CA PHE A 116 -5.64 0.55 -9.43
C PHE A 116 -5.13 1.68 -10.33
N PHE A 117 -3.85 1.64 -10.67
CA PHE A 117 -3.22 2.62 -11.55
C PHE A 117 -3.17 2.09 -12.98
N ASP A 118 -3.56 2.92 -13.94
CA ASP A 118 -3.46 2.58 -15.36
C ASP A 118 -1.99 2.47 -15.80
N LEU A 119 -1.72 1.52 -16.70
CA LEU A 119 -0.36 1.23 -17.17
C LEU A 119 0.16 2.34 -18.09
N ASP A 120 -0.75 2.97 -18.85
CA ASP A 120 -0.41 4.05 -19.79
C ASP A 120 0.02 5.34 -19.09
N ALA A 121 -0.23 5.47 -17.79
CA ALA A 121 0.16 6.63 -17.00
C ALA A 121 1.66 6.67 -16.64
N ASP A 122 2.41 5.58 -16.92
CA ASP A 122 3.86 5.43 -16.68
C ASP A 122 4.32 5.96 -15.31
N HIS A 123 3.62 5.57 -14.24
CA HIS A 123 3.98 5.99 -12.89
C HIS A 123 5.42 5.58 -12.52
N PHE A 124 5.92 4.44 -13.02
CA PHE A 124 7.31 4.03 -12.80
C PHE A 124 8.29 5.06 -13.37
N GLY A 125 8.15 5.38 -14.67
CA GLY A 125 9.04 6.32 -15.36
C GLY A 125 8.97 7.71 -14.75
N ARG A 126 7.74 8.20 -14.47
CA ARG A 126 7.51 9.51 -13.86
C ARG A 126 8.17 9.65 -12.50
N ILE A 127 7.90 8.73 -11.56
CA ILE A 127 8.54 8.75 -10.23
C ILE A 127 10.06 8.64 -10.35
N SER A 128 10.56 7.78 -11.23
CA SER A 128 12.00 7.62 -11.45
C SER A 128 12.67 8.85 -12.07
N SER A 129 11.92 9.70 -12.77
CA SER A 129 12.40 10.96 -13.33
C SER A 129 12.27 12.14 -12.37
N GLU A 130 11.28 12.10 -11.47
CA GLU A 130 10.99 13.14 -10.49
C GLU A 130 11.94 13.09 -9.28
N HIS A 131 12.53 11.93 -9.01
CA HIS A 131 13.34 11.67 -7.80
C HIS A 131 14.68 10.98 -8.07
N VAL A 132 15.67 11.32 -7.23
CA VAL A 132 16.96 10.63 -7.21
C VAL A 132 16.96 9.55 -6.13
N PHE A 133 16.81 8.30 -6.55
CA PHE A 133 16.82 7.17 -5.62
C PHE A 133 18.17 6.96 -4.94
N GLN A 134 18.13 6.74 -3.65
CA GLN A 134 19.30 6.66 -2.78
C GLN A 134 19.71 5.21 -2.55
N SER A 135 20.99 4.98 -2.29
CA SER A 135 21.48 3.65 -1.94
C SER A 135 20.93 3.20 -0.60
N LEU A 136 20.53 1.94 -0.51
CA LEU A 136 20.09 1.29 0.72
C LEU A 136 21.23 0.46 1.31
N THR A 137 21.47 0.60 2.61
CA THR A 137 22.25 -0.37 3.37
C THR A 137 21.32 -1.28 4.15
N GLU A 138 21.50 -2.59 4.01
CA GLU A 138 20.75 -3.56 4.79
C GLU A 138 21.52 -3.84 6.08
N SER A 139 21.03 -3.28 7.20
CA SER A 139 21.67 -3.46 8.52
C SER A 139 23.10 -2.88 8.57
N THR A 140 23.95 -3.44 9.42
CA THR A 140 25.37 -3.06 9.61
C THR A 140 26.32 -3.78 8.65
N LYS A 141 25.81 -4.53 7.66
CA LYS A 141 26.65 -5.32 6.77
C LYS A 141 27.34 -4.41 5.74
N PRO A 142 28.66 -4.54 5.52
CA PRO A 142 29.35 -3.80 4.47
C PRO A 142 28.83 -4.27 3.10
N GLY A 143 28.09 -3.41 2.41
CA GLY A 143 27.55 -3.66 1.07
C GLY A 143 26.32 -2.83 0.75
N THR A 144 26.16 -2.44 -0.51
CA THR A 144 24.93 -1.81 -1.02
C THR A 144 23.89 -2.89 -1.30
N SER A 145 22.65 -2.69 -0.85
CA SER A 145 21.52 -3.54 -1.24
C SER A 145 21.33 -3.52 -2.76
N HIS A 146 20.73 -4.58 -3.33
CA HIS A 146 20.24 -4.57 -4.72
C HIS A 146 19.04 -3.63 -4.94
N ARG A 147 18.62 -2.94 -3.89
CA ARG A 147 17.54 -1.97 -3.89
C ARG A 147 18.12 -0.56 -3.80
N SER A 148 17.43 0.38 -4.43
CA SER A 148 17.55 1.81 -4.14
C SER A 148 16.20 2.33 -3.66
N GLY A 149 16.18 3.36 -2.83
CA GLY A 149 14.94 3.86 -2.22
C GLY A 149 14.96 5.33 -1.94
N ILE A 150 13.80 5.88 -1.64
CA ILE A 150 13.62 7.26 -1.20
C ILE A 150 12.42 7.36 -0.25
N TYR A 151 12.53 8.24 0.75
CA TYR A 151 11.40 8.65 1.56
C TYR A 151 10.81 9.94 1.02
N LEU A 152 9.49 9.98 0.93
CA LEU A 152 8.74 11.11 0.44
C LEU A 152 7.64 11.50 1.42
N THR A 153 7.46 12.79 1.64
CA THR A 153 6.37 13.35 2.47
C THR A 153 6.13 14.80 2.06
N PRO A 154 4.96 15.42 2.27
CA PRO A 154 4.82 16.85 2.01
C PRO A 154 5.81 17.65 2.84
N VAL A 155 6.61 18.51 2.19
CA VAL A 155 7.53 19.45 2.85
C VAL A 155 7.03 20.87 2.62
N THR A 156 6.88 21.64 3.70
CA THR A 156 6.55 23.06 3.63
C THR A 156 7.71 23.89 4.17
N GLN A 157 7.99 25.03 3.52
CA GLN A 157 9.05 25.94 3.93
C GLN A 157 8.46 27.19 4.58
N ASP A 158 8.97 27.57 5.76
CA ASP A 158 8.70 28.84 6.44
C ASP A 158 10.03 29.51 6.79
N GLY A 159 10.40 30.55 6.04
CA GLY A 159 11.75 31.11 6.10
C GLY A 159 12.82 30.05 5.79
N ASP A 160 13.74 29.84 6.74
CA ASP A 160 14.79 28.81 6.67
C ASP A 160 14.35 27.46 7.27
N GLU A 161 13.17 27.39 7.88
CA GLU A 161 12.63 26.18 8.47
C GLU A 161 11.97 25.30 7.39
N ARG A 162 12.27 24.00 7.40
CA ARG A 162 11.57 22.99 6.58
C ARG A 162 10.77 22.07 7.47
N HIS A 163 9.45 22.11 7.35
CA HIS A 163 8.54 21.25 8.09
C HIS A 163 8.14 20.03 7.27
N PHE A 164 8.15 18.86 7.90
CA PHE A 164 7.90 17.58 7.25
C PHE A 164 7.46 16.54 8.29
N ARG A 165 7.18 15.32 7.84
CA ARG A 165 6.88 14.19 8.74
C ARG A 165 7.96 13.12 8.64
N LEU A 166 8.32 12.55 9.78
CA LEU A 166 9.28 11.45 9.87
C LEU A 166 8.56 10.11 9.95
N LEU A 167 9.15 9.08 9.36
CA LEU A 167 8.74 7.70 9.57
C LEU A 167 9.98 6.84 9.83
N ARG A 168 10.52 6.95 11.04
CA ARG A 168 11.73 6.28 11.50
C ARG A 168 11.47 4.77 11.57
N CYS A 169 12.04 4.05 10.61
CA CYS A 169 11.97 2.60 10.57
C CYS A 169 13.37 1.97 10.47
N SER A 170 13.44 0.68 10.13
CA SER A 170 14.71 -0.06 10.04
C SER A 170 15.49 0.18 8.75
N THR A 171 14.93 0.91 7.79
CA THR A 171 15.56 1.17 6.50
C THR A 171 16.51 2.35 6.59
N ASN A 172 17.76 2.16 6.14
CA ASN A 172 18.79 3.20 6.17
C ASN A 172 19.12 3.66 4.74
N LEU A 173 18.66 4.88 4.42
CA LEU A 173 18.92 5.57 3.16
C LEU A 173 20.07 6.57 3.33
N SER A 174 20.86 6.74 2.27
CA SER A 174 22.03 7.60 2.30
C SER A 174 21.74 9.10 2.12
N GLY A 175 20.52 9.49 1.76
CA GLY A 175 20.15 10.87 1.48
C GLY A 175 18.90 11.33 2.24
N PRO A 176 18.51 12.61 2.08
CA PRO A 176 17.37 13.21 2.78
C PRO A 176 16.03 12.61 2.37
N THR A 177 15.01 12.82 3.20
CA THR A 177 13.61 12.74 2.75
C THR A 177 13.34 13.83 1.72
N GLU A 178 12.53 13.58 0.70
CA GLU A 178 12.13 14.59 -0.30
C GLU A 178 10.64 14.95 -0.22
N THR A 179 10.27 16.10 -0.77
CA THR A 179 8.87 16.48 -0.91
C THR A 179 8.14 15.63 -1.94
N PHE A 180 6.82 15.51 -1.80
CA PHE A 180 5.98 14.99 -2.88
C PHE A 180 6.08 15.84 -4.14
N ARG A 181 6.30 15.16 -5.26
CA ARG A 181 6.23 15.74 -6.61
C ARG A 181 4.82 15.57 -7.17
N PRO A 182 4.51 16.12 -8.37
CA PRO A 182 3.15 16.05 -8.91
C PRO A 182 2.60 14.62 -9.03
N THR A 183 3.44 13.64 -9.36
CA THR A 183 3.02 12.24 -9.46
C THR A 183 2.68 11.65 -8.09
N ASP A 184 3.50 11.90 -7.05
CA ASP A 184 3.21 11.46 -5.68
C ASP A 184 1.94 12.09 -5.11
N THR A 185 1.79 13.39 -5.34
CA THR A 185 0.63 14.15 -4.85
C THR A 185 -0.66 13.53 -5.40
N SER A 186 -0.72 13.32 -6.71
CA SER A 186 -1.87 12.68 -7.37
C SER A 186 -2.11 11.26 -6.84
N MET A 187 -1.06 10.44 -6.74
CA MET A 187 -1.20 9.06 -6.26
C MET A 187 -1.68 9.01 -4.81
N VAL A 188 -1.08 9.78 -3.91
CA VAL A 188 -1.44 9.78 -2.48
C VAL A 188 -2.84 10.37 -2.26
N GLU A 189 -3.25 11.38 -3.03
CA GLU A 189 -4.63 11.89 -3.00
C GLU A 189 -5.66 10.85 -3.49
N GLU A 190 -5.36 10.13 -4.57
CA GLU A 190 -6.20 9.01 -5.02
C GLU A 190 -6.29 7.88 -3.99
N LEU A 191 -5.16 7.51 -3.38
CA LEU A 191 -5.11 6.48 -2.36
C LEU A 191 -5.90 6.87 -1.10
N ASN A 192 -5.80 8.13 -0.66
CA ASN A 192 -6.58 8.63 0.48
C ASN A 192 -8.09 8.63 0.17
N ARG A 193 -8.50 9.13 -1.01
CA ARG A 193 -9.91 9.10 -1.43
C ARG A 193 -10.46 7.67 -1.48
N GLU A 194 -9.65 6.70 -1.89
CA GLU A 194 -10.08 5.31 -1.90
C GLU A 194 -10.11 4.71 -0.50
N ALA A 195 -9.14 5.04 0.35
CA ALA A 195 -9.09 4.61 1.74
C ALA A 195 -10.34 5.01 2.53
N ASP A 196 -10.91 6.19 2.27
CA ASP A 196 -12.18 6.65 2.87
C ASP A 196 -13.37 5.70 2.60
N THR A 197 -13.28 4.86 1.58
CA THR A 197 -14.31 3.88 1.22
C THR A 197 -13.98 2.45 1.68
N VAL A 198 -12.76 2.24 2.16
CA VAL A 198 -12.24 0.94 2.63
C VAL A 198 -12.17 0.89 4.15
N PHE A 199 -11.89 2.02 4.79
CA PHE A 199 -11.64 2.09 6.23
C PHE A 199 -12.51 3.12 6.93
N ARG A 200 -12.88 2.83 8.18
CA ARG A 200 -13.38 3.83 9.14
C ARG A 200 -12.27 4.31 10.05
N ASP A 201 -12.41 5.59 10.43
CA ASP A 201 -11.59 6.25 11.45
C ASP A 201 -10.08 6.18 11.19
N HIS A 202 -9.66 6.10 9.92
CA HIS A 202 -8.24 5.97 9.58
C HIS A 202 -7.50 7.31 9.56
N ALA A 203 -6.19 7.25 9.80
CA ALA A 203 -5.31 8.39 9.56
C ALA A 203 -5.01 8.54 8.05
N PRO A 204 -4.71 9.76 7.56
CA PRO A 204 -4.35 9.97 6.16
C PRO A 204 -2.97 9.38 5.84
N LEU A 205 -2.83 8.83 4.64
CA LEU A 205 -1.55 8.50 4.03
C LEU A 205 -0.82 9.81 3.71
N ASN A 206 0.39 9.98 4.25
CA ASN A 206 1.15 11.23 4.13
C ASN A 206 2.67 11.01 4.06
N HIS A 207 3.10 9.75 4.01
CA HIS A 207 4.51 9.37 3.97
C HIS A 207 4.68 8.15 3.08
N VAL A 208 5.70 8.15 2.23
CA VAL A 208 5.93 7.10 1.24
C VAL A 208 7.36 6.59 1.36
N LEU A 209 7.51 5.26 1.26
CA LEU A 209 8.77 4.62 0.91
C LEU A 209 8.66 4.08 -0.52
N ALA A 210 9.33 4.74 -1.46
CA ALA A 210 9.45 4.27 -2.83
C ALA A 210 10.77 3.51 -2.98
N GLN A 211 10.73 2.28 -3.52
CA GLN A 211 11.91 1.42 -3.65
C GLN A 211 11.94 0.73 -5.01
N ILE A 212 13.09 0.80 -5.68
CA ILE A 212 13.35 0.07 -6.93
C ILE A 212 14.07 -1.24 -6.60
N TYR A 213 13.51 -2.34 -7.09
CA TYR A 213 13.96 -3.72 -6.90
C TYR A 213 14.61 -4.21 -8.19
N ARG A 214 15.95 -4.22 -8.24
CA ARG A 214 16.70 -4.66 -9.43
C ARG A 214 17.10 -6.12 -9.31
N ASN A 215 16.98 -6.85 -10.43
CA ASN A 215 17.49 -8.21 -10.57
C ASN A 215 18.83 -8.18 -11.29
N THR A 216 19.78 -8.99 -10.83
CA THR A 216 21.13 -9.10 -11.41
C THR A 216 21.28 -10.46 -12.06
N ARG A 217 21.71 -10.48 -13.32
CA ARG A 217 21.95 -11.73 -14.07
C ARG A 217 23.14 -12.48 -13.49
N ALA A 218 23.17 -13.79 -13.74
CA ALA A 218 24.36 -14.58 -13.45
C ALA A 218 25.51 -14.14 -14.38
N THR A 219 26.73 -14.12 -13.87
CA THR A 219 27.97 -14.05 -14.66
C THR A 219 28.72 -15.37 -14.50
N ALA A 220 29.84 -15.55 -15.22
CA ALA A 220 30.67 -16.75 -15.06
C ALA A 220 31.18 -16.91 -13.62
N GLU A 221 31.33 -15.81 -12.88
CA GLU A 221 31.89 -15.75 -11.53
C GLU A 221 30.83 -15.65 -10.43
N ARG A 222 29.58 -15.30 -10.76
CA ARG A 222 28.53 -15.00 -9.77
C ARG A 222 27.17 -15.56 -10.18
N LYS A 223 26.47 -16.18 -9.24
CA LYS A 223 25.07 -16.58 -9.43
C LYS A 223 24.18 -15.34 -9.61
N GLN A 224 23.05 -15.53 -10.31
CA GLN A 224 22.01 -14.50 -10.40
C GLN A 224 21.54 -14.09 -8.99
N ALA A 225 21.12 -12.83 -8.86
CA ALA A 225 20.52 -12.29 -7.65
C ALA A 225 19.17 -11.65 -7.99
N LYS A 226 18.15 -11.95 -7.18
CA LYS A 226 16.82 -11.40 -7.31
C LYS A 226 16.50 -10.58 -6.07
N ALA A 227 15.92 -9.40 -6.27
CA ALA A 227 15.57 -8.53 -5.16
C ALA A 227 14.44 -9.17 -4.33
N LYS A 228 14.64 -9.25 -3.03
CA LYS A 228 13.70 -9.80 -2.06
C LYS A 228 13.76 -9.01 -0.76
N ILE A 229 12.75 -9.15 0.08
CA ILE A 229 12.75 -8.67 1.46
C ILE A 229 12.33 -9.85 2.31
N SER A 230 13.10 -10.18 3.33
CA SER A 230 12.75 -11.24 4.27
C SER A 230 11.51 -10.88 5.10
N ALA A 231 10.90 -11.89 5.72
CA ALA A 231 9.75 -11.71 6.62
C ALA A 231 10.00 -10.65 7.69
N HIS A 232 9.09 -9.68 7.78
CA HIS A 232 9.09 -8.62 8.79
C HIS A 232 7.68 -8.06 8.98
N ALA A 233 7.48 -7.31 10.07
CA ALA A 233 6.39 -6.36 10.20
C ALA A 233 6.96 -4.94 10.03
N ASP A 234 6.20 -4.06 9.40
CA ASP A 234 6.55 -2.65 9.27
C ASP A 234 6.60 -1.99 10.64
N LYS A 235 7.55 -1.08 10.83
CA LYS A 235 7.80 -0.45 12.14
C LYS A 235 6.79 0.65 12.39
N THR A 236 6.01 0.51 13.46
CA THR A 236 4.85 1.35 13.74
C THR A 236 5.14 2.56 14.63
N LYS A 237 6.39 2.74 15.07
CA LYS A 237 6.82 3.79 16.02
C LYS A 237 6.26 5.18 15.73
N ASP A 238 6.36 5.62 14.49
CA ASP A 238 5.96 6.97 14.07
C ASP A 238 4.57 6.99 13.39
N MET A 239 3.86 5.86 13.42
CA MET A 239 2.53 5.72 12.84
C MET A 239 1.48 5.95 13.92
N PRO A 240 0.39 6.69 13.63
CA PRO A 240 -0.74 6.75 14.53
C PRO A 240 -1.41 5.36 14.60
N ALA A 241 -2.07 5.05 15.70
CA ALA A 241 -2.62 3.72 15.90
C ALA A 241 -3.78 3.35 14.95
N ASN A 242 -4.51 4.35 14.46
CA ASN A 242 -5.47 4.23 13.37
C ASN A 242 -4.80 4.33 11.98
N GLY A 243 -3.50 4.07 11.89
CA GLY A 243 -2.76 4.06 10.63
C GLY A 243 -3.20 2.93 9.70
N ILE A 244 -3.02 3.20 8.41
CA ILE A 244 -3.19 2.23 7.32
C ILE A 244 -1.96 2.25 6.42
N MET A 245 -1.86 1.26 5.54
CA MET A 245 -0.80 1.15 4.55
C MET A 245 -1.38 0.79 3.18
N ALA A 246 -0.80 1.36 2.13
CA ALA A 246 -1.13 1.04 0.75
C ALA A 246 0.14 0.57 0.02
N PHE A 247 0.19 -0.72 -0.32
CA PHE A 247 1.27 -1.33 -1.10
C PHE A 247 0.95 -1.20 -2.58
N CYS A 248 1.52 -0.19 -3.24
CA CYS A 248 1.36 0.01 -4.67
C CYS A 248 2.51 -0.65 -5.42
N THR A 249 2.22 -1.32 -6.53
CA THR A 249 3.24 -2.00 -7.35
C THR A 249 3.24 -1.49 -8.78
N LEU A 250 4.41 -1.02 -9.20
CA LEU A 250 4.67 -0.54 -10.55
C LEU A 250 5.83 -1.33 -11.15
N TYR A 251 5.86 -1.49 -12.46
CA TYR A 251 6.92 -2.22 -13.15
C TYR A 251 7.44 -1.46 -14.35
N ASP A 252 8.71 -1.70 -14.65
CA ASP A 252 9.36 -1.40 -15.92
C ASP A 252 9.85 -2.72 -16.55
N GLY A 253 9.81 -2.80 -17.89
CA GLY A 253 10.23 -3.97 -18.64
C GLY A 253 9.20 -5.12 -18.69
N LEU A 254 7.90 -4.82 -18.60
CA LEU A 254 6.83 -5.82 -18.71
C LEU A 254 6.72 -6.46 -20.11
N ASP A 255 7.23 -5.78 -21.14
CA ASP A 255 7.27 -6.24 -22.55
C ASP A 255 8.01 -7.57 -22.75
N ARG A 256 8.85 -7.95 -21.78
CA ARG A 256 9.58 -9.23 -21.76
C ARG A 256 8.71 -10.42 -21.36
N LEU A 257 7.56 -10.15 -20.74
CA LEU A 257 6.60 -11.13 -20.30
C LEU A 257 5.37 -11.11 -21.23
N ARG A 258 4.55 -12.16 -21.16
CA ARG A 258 3.28 -12.24 -21.88
C ARG A 258 2.13 -12.38 -20.90
N PRO A 259 0.93 -11.86 -21.23
CA PRO A 259 -0.27 -12.11 -20.45
C PRO A 259 -0.46 -13.60 -20.19
N MET A 260 -0.83 -13.94 -18.96
CA MET A 260 -1.01 -15.31 -18.52
C MET A 260 -2.42 -15.83 -18.84
N PRO A 261 -2.57 -17.07 -19.36
CA PRO A 261 -3.88 -17.70 -19.46
C PRO A 261 -4.49 -17.88 -18.05
N GLY A 262 -5.74 -17.47 -17.87
CA GLY A 262 -6.48 -17.64 -16.61
C GLY A 262 -6.33 -16.50 -15.59
N ASP A 263 -5.41 -15.55 -15.79
CA ASP A 263 -5.34 -14.31 -15.02
C ASP A 263 -4.97 -13.14 -15.93
N ALA A 264 -5.96 -12.30 -16.27
CA ALA A 264 -5.82 -11.16 -17.18
C ALA A 264 -4.89 -10.05 -16.65
N PHE A 265 -4.50 -10.10 -15.38
CA PHE A 265 -3.61 -9.13 -14.75
C PHE A 265 -2.19 -9.66 -14.58
N ASP A 266 -1.99 -10.97 -14.72
CA ASP A 266 -0.69 -11.61 -14.54
C ASP A 266 0.09 -11.70 -15.86
N TYR A 267 1.41 -11.69 -15.73
CA TYR A 267 2.36 -11.70 -16.83
C TYR A 267 3.45 -12.72 -16.55
N GLY A 268 3.81 -13.53 -17.54
CA GLY A 268 4.76 -14.62 -17.35
C GLY A 268 5.30 -15.22 -18.63
N VAL A 269 5.99 -16.34 -18.47
CA VAL A 269 6.62 -17.11 -19.56
C VAL A 269 6.29 -18.58 -19.35
N LYS A 270 5.79 -19.24 -20.40
CA LYS A 270 5.51 -20.69 -20.42
C LYS A 270 4.70 -21.17 -19.20
N GLY A 271 3.63 -20.45 -18.86
CA GLY A 271 2.76 -20.83 -17.74
C GLY A 271 3.30 -20.47 -16.35
N THR A 272 4.46 -19.80 -16.24
CA THR A 272 5.02 -19.35 -14.97
C THR A 272 4.97 -17.83 -14.88
N SER A 273 4.28 -17.29 -13.86
CA SER A 273 4.26 -15.84 -13.58
C SER A 273 5.68 -15.29 -13.41
N GLY A 274 5.95 -14.14 -14.01
CA GLY A 274 7.15 -13.34 -13.80
C GLY A 274 7.01 -12.29 -12.70
N LEU A 275 5.82 -12.17 -12.11
CA LEU A 275 5.52 -11.12 -11.14
C LEU A 275 5.95 -11.50 -9.72
N THR A 276 6.17 -10.47 -8.91
CA THR A 276 6.56 -10.60 -7.51
C THR A 276 5.33 -10.90 -6.65
N ARG A 277 5.50 -11.65 -5.56
CA ARG A 277 4.45 -11.92 -4.57
C ARG A 277 4.76 -11.25 -3.25
N LEU A 278 3.74 -10.68 -2.63
CA LEU A 278 3.74 -10.29 -1.21
C LEU A 278 3.16 -11.46 -0.41
N HIS A 279 4.01 -12.11 0.37
CA HIS A 279 3.63 -13.29 1.14
C HIS A 279 3.45 -12.94 2.60
N PHE A 280 2.32 -13.33 3.18
CA PHE A 280 1.97 -13.08 4.57
C PHE A 280 2.02 -14.38 5.38
N ARG A 281 2.55 -14.29 6.60
CA ARG A 281 2.55 -15.38 7.58
C ARG A 281 2.06 -14.86 8.93
N LEU A 282 1.04 -15.53 9.47
CA LEU A 282 0.48 -15.22 10.78
C LEU A 282 1.55 -15.43 11.86
N LYS A 283 1.62 -14.54 12.84
CA LYS A 283 2.55 -14.67 13.96
C LYS A 283 2.02 -15.69 14.97
N GLU A 284 2.90 -16.50 15.55
CA GLU A 284 2.54 -17.58 16.50
C GLU A 284 1.63 -17.08 17.64
N THR A 285 1.96 -15.93 18.24
CA THR A 285 1.15 -15.33 19.32
C THR A 285 -0.26 -14.89 18.89
N ALA A 286 -0.51 -14.68 17.60
CA ALA A 286 -1.87 -14.43 17.10
C ALA A 286 -2.66 -15.74 17.06
N GLU A 287 -2.02 -16.86 16.73
CA GLU A 287 -2.65 -18.18 16.70
C GLU A 287 -3.19 -18.59 18.07
N GLU A 288 -2.47 -18.24 19.13
CA GLU A 288 -2.80 -18.59 20.52
C GLU A 288 -4.02 -17.84 21.08
N ARG A 289 -4.39 -16.68 20.51
CA ARG A 289 -5.49 -15.81 21.02
C ARG A 289 -6.88 -16.17 20.47
N GLY A 290 -7.05 -17.34 19.86
CA GLY A 290 -8.35 -17.82 19.38
C GLY A 290 -8.80 -17.22 18.03
N THR A 291 -7.92 -16.51 17.30
CA THR A 291 -8.19 -16.05 15.93
C THR A 291 -7.90 -17.11 14.86
N LYS A 292 -7.50 -18.32 15.28
CA LYS A 292 -7.03 -19.40 14.41
C LYS A 292 -8.08 -19.90 13.41
N ASP A 293 -9.36 -19.86 13.79
CA ASP A 293 -10.45 -20.36 12.94
C ASP A 293 -10.97 -19.30 11.95
N ALA A 294 -10.57 -18.03 12.09
CA ALA A 294 -11.04 -16.92 11.26
C ALA A 294 -10.00 -16.39 10.26
N LEU A 295 -8.70 -16.63 10.49
CA LEU A 295 -7.62 -16.03 9.72
C LEU A 295 -6.68 -17.08 9.12
N PRO A 296 -6.27 -16.94 7.84
CA PRO A 296 -5.36 -17.89 7.20
C PRO A 296 -3.96 -17.82 7.82
N GLN A 297 -3.37 -19.00 8.07
CA GLN A 297 -1.99 -19.13 8.57
C GLN A 297 -0.96 -18.48 7.64
N HIS A 298 -1.18 -18.61 6.34
CA HIS A 298 -0.40 -17.98 5.32
C HIS A 298 -1.26 -17.67 4.10
N PHE A 299 -0.95 -16.58 3.41
CA PHE A 299 -1.54 -16.26 2.11
C PHE A 299 -0.55 -15.46 1.28
N SER A 300 -0.81 -15.31 -0.01
CA SER A 300 0.03 -14.50 -0.89
C SER A 300 -0.83 -13.67 -1.82
N ILE A 301 -0.36 -12.46 -2.10
CA ILE A 301 -0.92 -11.59 -3.13
C ILE A 301 0.12 -11.50 -4.25
N THR A 302 -0.29 -11.84 -5.47
CA THR A 302 0.52 -11.52 -6.66
C THR A 302 0.45 -10.03 -6.86
N LEU A 303 1.60 -9.36 -6.88
CA LEU A 303 1.68 -7.91 -7.06
C LEU A 303 1.60 -7.58 -8.54
N HIS A 304 0.38 -7.40 -9.03
CA HIS A 304 0.08 -7.11 -10.44
C HIS A 304 0.54 -5.70 -10.84
N PRO A 305 0.77 -5.42 -12.14
CA PRO A 305 1.10 -4.08 -12.61
C PRO A 305 -0.01 -3.06 -12.29
N GLY A 306 0.36 -1.98 -11.61
CA GLY A 306 -0.58 -0.95 -11.17
C GLY A 306 -1.43 -1.36 -9.99
N SER A 307 -1.15 -2.49 -9.32
CA SER A 307 -1.97 -2.98 -8.21
C SER A 307 -1.80 -2.16 -6.94
N VAL A 308 -2.83 -2.15 -6.10
CA VAL A 308 -2.78 -1.60 -4.74
C VAL A 308 -3.34 -2.61 -3.76
N PHE A 309 -2.61 -2.89 -2.68
CA PHE A 309 -3.12 -3.60 -1.52
C PHE A 309 -3.18 -2.69 -0.30
N PHE A 310 -4.40 -2.46 0.19
CA PHE A 310 -4.66 -1.71 1.41
C PHE A 310 -4.74 -2.64 2.62
N MET A 311 -4.07 -2.28 3.71
CA MET A 311 -4.20 -2.99 4.99
C MET A 311 -4.10 -2.04 6.19
N PRO A 312 -4.85 -2.30 7.27
CA PRO A 312 -4.72 -1.57 8.53
C PRO A 312 -3.50 -2.03 9.33
N LEU A 313 -3.08 -1.23 10.32
CA LEU A 313 -2.01 -1.62 11.23
C LEU A 313 -2.33 -2.88 12.05
N SER A 314 -3.60 -3.18 12.30
CA SER A 314 -4.01 -4.43 12.95
C SER A 314 -3.56 -5.66 12.13
N THR A 315 -3.59 -5.60 10.80
CA THR A 315 -3.03 -6.66 9.94
C THR A 315 -1.52 -6.75 10.06
N ASN A 316 -0.79 -5.61 10.10
CA ASN A 316 0.66 -5.59 10.30
C ASN A 316 1.08 -6.15 11.68
N ARG A 317 0.23 -5.95 12.69
CA ARG A 317 0.40 -6.50 14.03
C ARG A 317 0.22 -8.01 14.04
N LEU A 318 -0.73 -8.55 13.27
CA LEU A 318 -1.02 -9.99 13.23
C LEU A 318 -0.07 -10.78 12.32
N TYR A 319 0.40 -10.19 11.22
CA TYR A 319 1.19 -10.87 10.21
C TYR A 319 2.61 -10.31 10.08
N THR A 320 3.53 -11.18 9.71
CA THR A 320 4.74 -10.76 8.99
C THR A 320 4.50 -10.87 7.49
N HIS A 321 5.21 -10.05 6.71
CA HIS A 321 5.16 -10.10 5.26
C HIS A 321 6.55 -10.10 4.62
N GLU A 322 6.66 -10.67 3.43
CA GLU A 322 7.89 -10.70 2.65
C GLU A 322 7.67 -10.57 1.15
N ILE A 323 8.68 -10.03 0.48
CA ILE A 323 8.70 -9.89 -0.97
C ILE A 323 9.41 -11.09 -1.58
N ARG A 324 8.65 -11.93 -2.29
CA ARG A 324 9.14 -13.12 -2.97
C ARG A 324 9.19 -12.89 -4.48
N PRO A 325 10.38 -12.87 -5.12
CA PRO A 325 10.49 -12.80 -6.56
C PRO A 325 10.01 -14.10 -7.22
N SER A 326 9.68 -14.04 -8.51
CA SER A 326 9.32 -15.22 -9.30
C SER A 326 10.47 -16.24 -9.42
N GLY A 327 10.09 -17.50 -9.69
CA GLY A 327 11.00 -18.59 -9.99
C GLY A 327 11.77 -18.41 -11.32
N LEU A 328 11.27 -17.62 -12.27
CA LEU A 328 11.93 -17.36 -13.57
C LEU A 328 13.31 -16.74 -13.41
N ASP A 329 14.21 -16.96 -14.36
CA ASP A 329 15.55 -16.36 -14.32
C ASP A 329 15.53 -14.83 -14.25
N ALA A 330 16.49 -14.26 -13.52
CA ALA A 330 16.58 -12.82 -13.22
C ALA A 330 16.55 -11.93 -14.47
N GLU A 331 16.97 -12.43 -15.63
CA GLU A 331 16.96 -11.69 -16.89
C GLU A 331 15.56 -11.47 -17.49
N LEU A 332 14.63 -12.38 -17.17
CA LEU A 332 13.23 -12.34 -17.62
C LEU A 332 12.37 -11.49 -16.70
N LEU A 333 12.83 -11.23 -15.47
CA LEU A 333 12.05 -10.50 -14.48
C LEU A 333 12.06 -8.99 -14.79
N PRO A 334 10.88 -8.34 -14.77
CA PRO A 334 10.80 -6.89 -14.86
C PRO A 334 11.42 -6.24 -13.62
N THR A 335 11.78 -4.96 -13.75
CA THR A 335 12.19 -4.15 -12.60
C THR A 335 10.94 -3.68 -11.88
N ARG A 336 10.86 -3.92 -10.57
CA ARG A 336 9.70 -3.50 -9.76
C ARG A 336 10.00 -2.21 -9.02
N LEU A 337 9.07 -1.28 -9.01
CA LEU A 337 9.01 -0.18 -8.04
C LEU A 337 7.90 -0.50 -7.04
N GLY A 338 8.28 -0.71 -5.78
CA GLY A 338 7.34 -0.80 -4.67
C GLY A 338 7.14 0.61 -4.10
N TYR A 339 5.91 1.10 -4.14
CA TYR A 339 5.53 2.41 -3.62
C TYR A 339 4.60 2.20 -2.43
N VAL A 340 5.15 2.27 -1.22
CA VAL A 340 4.41 1.96 0.01
C VAL A 340 4.04 3.26 0.70
N ALA A 341 2.78 3.67 0.57
CA ALA A 341 2.23 4.81 1.29
C ALA A 341 1.78 4.38 2.68
N ARG A 342 2.07 5.21 3.68
CA ARG A 342 1.80 4.98 5.11
C ARG A 342 1.38 6.29 5.78
N CYS A 343 0.85 6.15 6.99
CA CYS A 343 0.51 7.26 7.87
C CYS A 343 1.68 7.57 8.82
N SER A 344 2.11 8.82 8.90
CA SER A 344 2.99 9.31 9.96
C SER A 344 2.28 10.35 10.81
N SER A 345 2.45 10.26 12.13
CA SER A 345 2.05 11.28 13.11
C SER A 345 3.23 12.08 13.67
N THR A 346 4.47 11.72 13.32
CA THR A 346 5.68 12.37 13.83
C THR A 346 6.03 13.59 12.99
N GLU A 347 5.62 14.76 13.47
CA GLU A 347 5.98 16.03 12.84
C GLU A 347 7.40 16.45 13.21
N ALA A 348 8.12 16.99 12.21
CA ALA A 348 9.49 17.43 12.35
C ALA A 348 9.73 18.78 11.68
N VAL A 349 10.80 19.45 12.10
CA VAL A 349 11.34 20.65 11.46
C VAL A 349 12.84 20.54 11.34
N HIS A 350 13.39 20.88 10.18
CA HIS A 350 14.81 21.09 10.02
C HIS A 350 15.11 22.59 10.02
N LYS A 351 15.98 23.03 10.93
CA LYS A 351 16.44 24.42 11.05
C LYS A 351 17.81 24.50 11.70
N ASP A 352 18.59 25.53 11.37
CA ASP A 352 19.94 25.76 11.91
C ASP A 352 20.86 24.52 11.77
N GLY A 353 20.71 23.77 10.66
CA GLY A 353 21.49 22.56 10.38
C GLY A 353 21.11 21.34 11.23
N HIS A 354 19.96 21.36 11.90
CA HIS A 354 19.51 20.30 12.79
C HIS A 354 18.04 19.95 12.58
N THR A 355 17.70 18.67 12.74
CA THR A 355 16.32 18.20 12.76
C THR A 355 15.79 18.16 14.19
N PHE A 356 14.57 18.62 14.38
CA PHE A 356 13.83 18.61 15.64
C PHE A 356 12.48 17.91 15.45
N LEU A 357 12.09 17.11 16.43
CA LEU A 357 10.75 16.54 16.58
C LEU A 357 9.84 17.58 17.23
N LYS A 358 8.62 17.75 16.71
CA LYS A 358 7.57 18.55 17.36
C LYS A 358 6.80 17.67 18.33
N VAL A 359 7.06 17.79 19.63
CA VAL A 359 6.42 16.98 20.67
C VAL A 359 5.68 17.91 21.63
N SER A 360 4.35 17.79 21.70
CA SER A 360 3.51 18.58 22.62
C SER A 360 3.72 20.11 22.54
N GLY A 361 4.09 20.61 21.35
CA GLY A 361 4.39 22.03 21.12
C GLY A 361 5.86 22.42 21.30
N ASP A 362 6.68 21.54 21.88
CA ASP A 362 8.12 21.74 22.06
C ASP A 362 8.92 21.17 20.88
N LEU A 363 10.13 21.70 20.69
CA LEU A 363 11.11 21.19 19.73
C LEU A 363 12.17 20.35 20.45
N VAL A 364 12.18 19.05 20.18
CA VAL A 364 13.16 18.11 20.73
C VAL A 364 14.16 17.75 19.63
N LYS A 365 15.43 18.09 19.82
CA LYS A 365 16.48 17.83 18.83
C LYS A 365 16.62 16.32 18.59
N LEU A 366 16.76 15.93 17.33
CA LEU A 366 17.10 14.55 16.95
C LEU A 366 18.59 14.32 17.26
N GLU A 367 18.87 13.34 18.10
CA GLU A 367 20.22 13.01 18.56
C GLU A 367 20.79 11.84 17.77
N PRO A 368 22.13 11.73 17.61
CA PRO A 368 22.74 10.55 17.05
C PRO A 368 22.41 9.30 17.88
N PRO A 369 22.26 8.12 17.25
CA PRO A 369 22.01 6.88 17.97
C PRO A 369 23.18 6.52 18.89
N THR A 370 22.90 6.14 20.14
CA THR A 370 23.86 5.46 21.02
C THR A 370 23.85 3.96 20.78
N GLN A 371 24.93 3.26 21.16
CA GLN A 371 24.98 1.80 21.03
C GLN A 371 23.86 1.12 21.82
N GLU A 372 23.68 1.52 23.09
CA GLU A 372 22.63 1.00 23.97
C GLU A 372 21.24 1.25 23.41
N GLY A 373 20.95 2.50 22.99
CA GLY A 373 19.67 2.84 22.37
C GLY A 373 19.38 2.03 21.11
N MET A 374 20.41 1.76 20.29
CA MET A 374 20.28 0.90 19.10
C MET A 374 20.01 -0.56 19.45
N GLU A 375 20.60 -1.07 20.52
CA GLU A 375 20.34 -2.43 21.00
C GLU A 375 18.91 -2.56 21.52
N ASP A 376 18.42 -1.57 22.27
CA ASP A 376 17.05 -1.57 22.79
C ASP A 376 16.00 -1.39 21.68
N LEU A 377 16.23 -0.48 20.73
CA LEU A 377 15.35 -0.32 19.58
C LEU A 377 15.25 -1.62 18.76
N ARG A 378 16.37 -2.33 18.60
CA ARG A 378 16.39 -3.61 17.87
C ARG A 378 15.65 -4.72 18.62
N LYS A 379 15.66 -4.72 19.96
CA LYS A 379 14.84 -5.65 20.76
C LYS A 379 13.35 -5.43 20.48
N LEU A 380 12.90 -4.16 20.48
CA LEU A 380 11.51 -3.83 20.14
C LEU A 380 11.16 -4.21 18.70
N TYR A 381 12.05 -3.96 17.75
CA TYR A 381 11.84 -4.40 16.36
C TYR A 381 11.71 -5.91 16.21
N ALA A 382 12.47 -6.68 16.99
CA ALA A 382 12.38 -8.14 17.01
C ALA A 382 11.08 -8.60 17.68
N GLU A 383 10.67 -7.92 18.76
CA GLU A 383 9.40 -8.18 19.43
C GLU A 383 8.20 -7.92 18.50
N GLU A 384 8.18 -6.79 17.79
CA GLU A 384 7.14 -6.45 16.83
C GLU A 384 7.01 -7.48 15.71
N ASN A 385 8.13 -8.07 15.27
CA ASN A 385 8.11 -9.12 14.25
C ASN A 385 7.55 -10.45 14.77
N ARG A 386 7.70 -10.73 16.08
CA ARG A 386 7.35 -12.02 16.69
C ARG A 386 5.95 -12.02 17.31
N THR A 387 5.52 -10.89 17.87
CA THR A 387 4.31 -10.80 18.68
C THR A 387 3.18 -10.05 17.96
N SER A 388 1.94 -10.34 18.39
CA SER A 388 0.73 -9.63 17.99
C SER A 388 0.31 -8.56 19.00
N SER A 389 1.18 -8.23 19.95
CA SER A 389 0.97 -7.16 20.92
C SER A 389 1.22 -5.79 20.29
N PHE A 390 0.63 -4.75 20.88
CA PHE A 390 1.06 -3.39 20.59
C PHE A 390 2.45 -3.18 21.17
N ILE A 391 3.34 -2.60 20.36
CA ILE A 391 4.69 -2.26 20.78
C ILE A 391 4.69 -0.79 21.17
N ASP A 392 4.95 -0.53 22.44
CA ASP A 392 5.19 0.82 22.92
C ASP A 392 6.68 1.12 22.74
N TYR A 393 6.97 2.09 21.89
CA TYR A 393 8.33 2.56 21.68
C TYR A 393 8.76 3.60 22.73
N GLY A 394 7.84 4.17 23.49
CA GLY A 394 8.10 5.26 24.41
C GLY A 394 8.69 6.51 23.74
N ASP A 395 9.02 7.50 24.57
CA ASP A 395 9.56 8.79 24.14
C ASP A 395 11.11 8.86 24.17
N ASP A 396 11.75 7.78 24.58
CA ASP A 396 13.20 7.74 24.86
C ASP A 396 14.05 7.64 23.58
N PHE A 397 13.49 7.13 22.49
CA PHE A 397 14.21 7.02 21.22
C PHE A 397 14.15 8.33 20.44
N ARG A 398 14.97 9.30 20.86
CA ARG A 398 15.16 10.63 20.21
C ARG A 398 16.13 10.61 19.03
N PHE A 399 16.37 9.44 18.45
CA PHE A 399 17.24 9.26 17.30
C PHE A 399 16.51 8.55 16.16
N SER A 400 17.12 8.59 14.99
CA SER A 400 16.79 7.76 13.83
C SER A 400 17.98 6.86 13.43
N MET A 401 17.64 5.68 12.91
CA MET A 401 18.60 4.80 12.22
C MET A 401 18.91 5.27 10.80
N ASN A 402 18.05 6.09 10.22
CA ASN A 402 18.21 6.64 8.88
C ASN A 402 19.03 7.94 8.95
N SER A 403 20.23 7.95 8.37
CA SER A 403 21.06 9.16 8.33
C SER A 403 20.37 10.32 7.60
N GLY A 404 19.48 10.00 6.67
CA GLY A 404 18.65 10.95 5.94
C GLY A 404 17.75 11.83 6.82
N ASP A 405 17.39 11.37 8.02
CA ASP A 405 16.44 12.09 8.88
C ASP A 405 17.10 13.29 9.58
N TYR A 406 18.44 13.34 9.62
CA TYR A 406 19.21 14.41 10.26
C TYR A 406 19.55 15.56 9.30
N VAL A 407 19.29 15.39 8.01
CA VAL A 407 19.61 16.38 6.97
C VAL A 407 18.34 17.09 6.50
N ALA A 408 18.51 18.28 5.93
CA ALA A 408 17.39 19.08 5.44
C ALA A 408 16.60 18.30 4.37
N PRO A 409 15.27 18.18 4.47
CA PRO A 409 14.47 17.50 3.47
C PRO A 409 14.49 18.27 2.14
N GLY A 410 14.46 17.57 1.01
CA GLY A 410 14.41 18.17 -0.33
C GLY A 410 13.06 18.85 -0.62
N ILE A 411 13.09 19.87 -1.49
CA ILE A 411 11.92 20.63 -1.96
C ILE A 411 11.76 20.45 -3.47
#